data_AF-A0A6L4Z1H2-F1
#
_entry.id   AF-A0A6L4Z1H2-F1
#
_cell.length_a   1.000
_cell.length_b   1.000
_cell.length_c   1.000
_cell.angle_alpha   90.00
_cell.angle_beta   90.00
_cell.angle_gamma   90.00
#
_symmetry.space_group_name_H-M   'P 1'
#
loop_
_entity.id
_entity.type
_entity.pdbx_description
1 polymer ?
#
loop_
_entity_poly.entity_id
_entity_poly.type
_entity_poly.pdbx_seq_one_letter_code
_entity_poly.pdbx_strand_id
1 'polypeptide(L)'
;NSIESINKVTPNKEPTVVEDALSIERAANLSAQAYSNSIKGNYEQAAFYYQQAIELEKSNARYYYELGLVLSKLPNKMQEARIALKQAVELNPNEAIYTKELDYFDRGEQLAAPEAIKDSLQ
;
A
#
# COMPACT_ATOMS: atom_id res chain seq x y z
N ASN A 1 -53.16 6.15 14.46
CA ASN A 1 -52.35 7.03 15.33
C ASN A 1 -51.11 6.24 15.73
N SER A 2 -50.20 5.88 14.85
CA SER A 2 -49.39 6.74 13.96
C SER A 2 -48.62 7.76 14.78
N ILE A 3 -47.37 7.44 15.15
CA ILE A 3 -46.14 8.09 14.68
C ILE A 3 -44.96 7.34 15.32
N GLU A 4 -44.23 6.62 14.47
CA GLU A 4 -42.84 6.28 14.67
C GLU A 4 -42.04 7.57 14.90
N SER A 5 -41.24 7.61 15.96
CA SER A 5 -40.09 8.52 16.01
C SER A 5 -38.94 7.76 16.66
N ILE A 6 -38.52 6.76 15.90
CA ILE A 6 -37.18 6.20 15.97
C ILE A 6 -36.25 7.40 15.80
N ASN A 7 -35.67 7.88 16.90
CA ASN A 7 -34.53 8.79 16.86
C ASN A 7 -33.36 8.03 16.22
N LYS A 8 -33.37 7.96 14.89
CA LYS A 8 -32.18 7.75 14.09
C LYS A 8 -31.32 8.99 14.30
N VAL A 9 -30.53 8.96 15.37
CA VAL A 9 -29.29 9.73 15.42
C VAL A 9 -28.43 9.16 14.30
N THR A 10 -28.58 9.72 13.11
CA THR A 10 -27.55 9.61 12.08
C THR A 10 -26.30 10.25 12.67
N PRO A 11 -25.17 9.55 12.83
CA PRO A 11 -23.91 10.24 13.05
C PRO A 11 -23.54 10.85 11.69
N ASN A 12 -24.13 12.01 11.40
CA ASN A 12 -23.66 12.87 10.33
C ASN A 12 -22.43 13.60 10.90
N LYS A 13 -21.29 12.91 10.95
CA LYS A 13 -20.00 13.58 11.04
C LYS A 13 -19.52 13.73 9.61
N GLU A 14 -19.78 14.90 9.04
CA GLU A 14 -18.89 15.40 8.01
C GLU A 14 -17.47 15.28 8.59
N PRO A 15 -16.52 14.57 7.93
CA PRO A 15 -15.15 14.52 8.42
C PRO A 15 -14.66 15.95 8.51
N THR A 16 -14.41 16.39 9.74
CA THR A 16 -13.99 17.76 10.01
C THR A 16 -12.50 17.88 9.69
N VAL A 17 -12.05 19.01 9.16
CA VAL A 17 -10.64 19.30 8.80
C VAL A 17 -9.63 18.91 9.90
N VAL A 18 -10.06 18.90 11.17
CA VAL A 18 -9.25 18.50 12.33
C VAL A 18 -9.07 16.98 12.41
N GLU A 19 -10.09 16.18 12.06
CA GLU A 19 -9.99 14.71 11.98
C GLU A 19 -9.04 14.31 10.85
N ASP A 20 -9.08 15.01 9.72
CA ASP A 20 -8.16 14.80 8.58
C ASP A 20 -6.71 15.22 8.94
N ALA A 21 -6.52 16.36 9.61
CA ALA A 21 -5.17 16.76 10.03
C ALA A 21 -4.54 15.75 11.01
N LEU A 22 -5.36 15.18 11.90
CA LEU A 22 -4.93 14.18 12.86
C LEU A 22 -4.66 12.81 12.19
N SER A 23 -5.41 12.42 11.15
CA SER A 23 -5.13 11.21 10.38
C SER A 23 -3.80 11.33 9.62
N ILE A 24 -3.56 12.47 8.99
CA ILE A 24 -2.33 12.77 8.26
C ILE A 24 -1.11 12.68 9.19
N GLU A 25 -1.17 13.31 10.38
CA GLU A 25 -0.07 13.27 11.35
C GLU A 25 0.20 11.85 11.85
N ARG A 26 -0.87 11.11 12.18
CA ARG A 26 -0.75 9.70 12.61
C ARG A 26 -0.17 8.81 11.52
N ALA A 27 -0.61 8.98 10.27
CA ALA A 27 -0.09 8.24 9.14
C ALA A 27 1.40 8.54 8.91
N ALA A 28 1.82 9.81 9.03
CA ALA A 28 3.22 10.20 8.95
C ALA A 28 4.07 9.51 10.03
N ASN A 29 3.59 9.50 11.28
CA ASN A 29 4.27 8.82 12.40
C ASN A 29 4.38 7.30 12.20
N LEU A 30 3.34 6.65 11.68
CA LEU A 30 3.36 5.23 11.33
C LEU A 30 4.37 4.96 10.20
N SER A 31 4.39 5.80 9.16
CA SER A 31 5.36 5.66 8.06
C SER A 31 6.82 5.84 8.52
N ALA A 32 7.07 6.70 9.51
CA ALA A 32 8.39 6.87 10.10
C ALA A 32 8.82 5.61 10.89
N GLN A 33 7.91 4.99 11.63
CA GLN A 33 8.16 3.70 12.29
C GLN A 33 8.40 2.59 11.27
N ALA A 34 7.63 2.58 10.18
CA ALA A 34 7.80 1.63 9.09
C ALA A 34 9.20 1.74 8.47
N TYR A 35 9.61 2.97 8.13
CA TYR A 35 10.93 3.26 7.59
C TYR A 35 12.05 2.83 8.56
N SER A 36 11.91 3.15 9.86
CA SER A 36 12.88 2.73 10.89
C SER A 36 13.01 1.21 11.00
N ASN A 37 11.92 0.45 10.82
CA ASN A 37 11.96 -1.01 10.81
C ASN A 37 12.57 -1.55 9.51
N SER A 38 12.29 -0.92 8.37
CA SER A 38 12.85 -1.28 7.07
C SER A 38 14.38 -1.20 7.07
N ILE A 39 14.95 -0.10 7.58
CA ILE A 39 16.41 0.06 7.68
C ILE A 39 17.07 -0.92 8.67
N LYS A 40 16.30 -1.48 9.61
CA LYS A 40 16.75 -2.51 10.56
C LYS A 40 16.60 -3.94 10.00
N GLY A 41 16.01 -4.09 8.82
CA GLY A 41 15.68 -5.39 8.22
C GLY A 41 14.43 -6.06 8.79
N ASN A 42 13.67 -5.38 9.63
CA ASN A 42 12.42 -5.87 10.21
C ASN A 42 11.27 -5.67 9.22
N TYR A 43 11.31 -6.37 8.09
CA TYR A 43 10.44 -6.09 6.96
C TYR A 43 8.96 -6.39 7.22
N GLU A 44 8.62 -7.42 8.00
CA GLU A 44 7.23 -7.70 8.39
C GLU A 44 6.63 -6.55 9.21
N GLN A 45 7.41 -6.03 10.16
CA GLN A 45 6.99 -4.93 11.01
C GLN A 45 6.87 -3.63 10.20
N ALA A 46 7.79 -3.41 9.25
CA ALA A 46 7.71 -2.28 8.34
C ALA A 46 6.45 -2.33 7.46
N ALA A 47 6.14 -3.50 6.88
CA ALA A 47 4.94 -3.68 6.08
C ALA A 47 3.66 -3.41 6.89
N PHE A 48 3.60 -3.92 8.13
CA PHE A 48 2.49 -3.69 9.04
C PHE A 48 2.25 -2.19 9.33
N TYR A 49 3.30 -1.41 9.58
CA TYR A 49 3.16 0.02 9.82
C TYR A 49 2.77 0.81 8.55
N TYR A 50 3.30 0.44 7.38
CA TYR A 50 2.86 1.07 6.13
C TYR A 50 1.39 0.76 5.82
N GLN A 51 0.91 -0.46 6.09
CA GLN A 51 -0.50 -0.81 5.92
C GLN A 51 -1.41 0.06 6.81
N GLN A 52 -1.05 0.27 8.08
CA GLN A 52 -1.81 1.17 8.94
C GLN A 52 -1.76 2.63 8.46
N ALA A 53 -0.62 3.10 7.94
CA ALA A 53 -0.53 4.45 7.37
C ALA A 53 -1.45 4.59 6.14
N ILE A 54 -1.57 3.55 5.32
CA ILE A 54 -2.47 3.49 4.16
C ILE A 54 -3.95 3.49 4.60
N GLU A 55 -4.30 2.80 5.69
CA GLU A 55 -5.68 2.79 6.20
C GLU A 55 -6.16 4.19 6.58
N LEU A 56 -5.24 5.03 7.08
CA LEU A 56 -5.49 6.43 7.40
C LEU A 56 -5.47 7.32 6.16
N GLU A 57 -4.50 7.12 5.25
CA GLU A 57 -4.28 7.97 4.07
C GLU A 57 -4.25 7.14 2.78
N LYS A 58 -5.44 6.69 2.36
CA LYS A 58 -5.60 5.76 1.22
C LYS A 58 -5.18 6.33 -0.14
N SER A 59 -5.09 7.66 -0.25
CA SER A 59 -4.67 8.35 -1.48
C SER A 59 -3.18 8.68 -1.51
N ASN A 60 -2.43 8.34 -0.47
CA ASN A 60 -1.00 8.64 -0.44
C ASN A 60 -0.20 7.57 -1.20
N ALA A 61 0.07 7.84 -2.48
CA ALA A 61 0.80 6.97 -3.38
C ALA A 61 2.16 6.50 -2.82
N ARG A 62 2.85 7.35 -2.04
CA ARG A 62 4.14 7.03 -1.45
C ARG A 62 4.06 5.87 -0.49
N TYR A 63 3.00 5.73 0.31
CA TYR A 63 2.91 4.62 1.26
C TYR A 63 2.76 3.27 0.56
N TYR A 64 2.03 3.21 -0.55
CA TYR A 64 1.95 2.01 -1.38
C TYR A 64 3.29 1.68 -2.04
N TYR A 65 4.02 2.69 -2.50
CA TYR A 65 5.35 2.51 -3.05
C TYR A 65 6.31 1.89 -2.04
N GLU A 66 6.42 2.49 -0.85
CA GLU A 66 7.32 2.01 0.21
C GLU A 66 6.89 0.63 0.73
N LEU A 67 5.58 0.36 0.82
CA LEU A 67 5.05 -0.97 1.14
C LEU A 67 5.50 -2.00 0.10
N GLY A 68 5.41 -1.67 -1.20
CA GLY A 68 5.87 -2.54 -2.28
C GLY A 68 7.35 -2.90 -2.15
N LEU A 69 8.20 -1.91 -1.91
CA LEU A 69 9.63 -2.13 -1.68
C LEU A 69 9.90 -3.05 -0.49
N VAL A 70 9.24 -2.81 0.64
CA VAL A 70 9.39 -3.63 1.86
C VAL A 70 8.89 -5.06 1.62
N LEU A 71 7.72 -5.24 1.02
CA LEU A 71 7.16 -6.57 0.73
C LEU A 71 8.06 -7.39 -0.20
N SER A 72 8.78 -6.73 -1.11
CA SER A 72 9.74 -7.42 -2.00
C SER A 72 10.93 -8.04 -1.28
N LYS A 73 11.22 -7.59 -0.05
CA LYS A 73 12.27 -8.17 0.80
C LYS A 73 11.78 -9.39 1.57
N LEU A 74 10.47 -9.67 1.56
CA LEU A 74 9.86 -10.79 2.26
C LEU A 74 9.69 -12.00 1.33
N PRO A 75 9.90 -13.23 1.85
CA PRO A 75 9.68 -14.44 1.07
C PRO A 75 8.19 -14.59 0.72
N ASN A 76 7.90 -15.04 -0.51
CA ASN A 76 6.54 -15.30 -1.02
C ASN A 76 5.61 -14.08 -1.07
N LYS A 77 6.13 -12.85 -0.95
CA LYS A 77 5.35 -11.60 -0.96
C LYS A 77 5.51 -10.78 -2.25
N MET A 78 6.14 -11.35 -3.27
CA MET A 78 6.43 -10.66 -4.54
C MET A 78 5.15 -10.18 -5.26
N GLN A 79 4.08 -10.98 -5.26
CA GLN A 79 2.80 -10.58 -5.87
C GLN A 79 2.14 -9.42 -5.11
N GLU A 80 2.16 -9.44 -3.78
CA GLU A 80 1.63 -8.36 -2.95
C GLU A 80 2.46 -7.07 -3.14
N ALA A 81 3.78 -7.20 -3.25
CA ALA A 81 4.68 -6.08 -3.55
C ALA A 81 4.30 -5.41 -4.88
N ARG A 82 4.10 -6.21 -5.93
CA ARG A 82 3.67 -5.73 -7.26
C ARG A 82 2.33 -5.01 -7.21
N ILE A 83 1.35 -5.57 -6.49
CA ILE A 83 0.03 -4.95 -6.32
C ILE A 83 0.17 -3.57 -5.66
N ALA A 84 1.01 -3.45 -4.62
CA ALA A 84 1.25 -2.18 -3.95
C ALA A 84 1.92 -1.16 -4.90
N LEU A 85 2.93 -1.55 -5.67
CA LEU A 85 3.55 -0.67 -6.67
C LEU A 85 2.56 -0.21 -7.75
N LYS A 86 1.67 -1.11 -8.20
CA LYS A 86 0.59 -0.77 -9.14
C LYS A 86 -0.36 0.29 -8.56
N GLN A 87 -0.74 0.17 -7.29
CA GLN A 87 -1.54 1.19 -6.61
C GLN A 87 -0.81 2.54 -6.53
N ALA A 88 0.51 2.55 -6.28
CA ALA A 88 1.29 3.78 -6.29
C ALA A 88 1.26 4.49 -7.67
N VAL A 89 1.41 3.73 -8.76
CA VAL A 89 1.31 4.24 -10.14
C VAL A 89 -0.11 4.74 -10.46
N GLU A 90 -1.14 4.01 -10.04
CA GLU A 90 -2.54 4.42 -10.26
C GLU A 90 -2.88 5.73 -9.54
N LEU A 91 -2.36 5.93 -8.32
CA LEU A 91 -2.59 7.14 -7.53
C LEU A 91 -1.76 8.33 -8.01
N ASN A 92 -0.54 8.10 -8.49
CA ASN A 92 0.32 9.16 -9.02
C ASN A 92 1.12 8.68 -10.25
N PRO A 93 0.51 8.69 -11.45
CA PRO A 93 1.13 8.18 -12.67
C PRO A 93 2.27 9.06 -13.20
N ASN A 94 2.34 10.32 -12.74
CA ASN A 94 3.38 11.27 -13.17
C ASN A 94 4.69 11.09 -12.39
N GLU A 95 4.68 10.29 -11.33
CA GLU A 95 5.86 10.00 -10.54
C GLU A 95 6.67 8.88 -11.20
N ALA A 96 7.72 9.27 -11.92
CA ALA A 96 8.51 8.37 -12.74
C ALA A 96 9.18 7.24 -11.93
N ILE A 97 9.48 7.44 -10.64
CA ILE A 97 10.08 6.38 -9.82
C ILE A 97 9.10 5.20 -9.64
N TYR A 98 7.80 5.45 -9.47
CA TYR A 98 6.82 4.37 -9.27
C TYR A 98 6.69 3.49 -10.51
N THR A 99 6.60 4.12 -11.69
CA THR A 99 6.51 3.39 -12.96
C THR A 99 7.79 2.60 -13.24
N LYS A 100 8.97 3.18 -12.97
CA LYS A 100 10.25 2.48 -13.15
C LYS A 100 10.36 1.25 -12.24
N GLU A 101 9.91 1.36 -11.01
CA GLU A 101 9.99 0.29 -10.03
C GLU A 101 8.99 -0.84 -10.36
N LEU A 102 7.76 -0.50 -10.78
CA LEU A 102 6.82 -1.51 -11.29
C LEU A 102 7.38 -2.24 -12.53
N ASP A 103 7.94 -1.50 -13.50
CA ASP A 103 8.59 -2.06 -14.69
C ASP A 103 9.73 -3.03 -14.32
N TYR A 104 10.52 -2.70 -13.30
CA TYR A 104 11.60 -3.56 -12.82
C TYR A 104 11.06 -4.89 -12.26
N PHE A 105 9.96 -4.84 -11.48
CA PHE A 105 9.33 -6.04 -10.95
C PHE A 105 8.75 -6.92 -12.06
N ASP A 106 8.09 -6.32 -13.05
CA ASP A 106 7.49 -7.02 -14.18
C ASP A 106 8.53 -7.76 -15.03
N ARG A 107 9.67 -7.09 -15.29
CA ARG A 107 10.79 -7.71 -16.01
C ARG A 107 11.48 -8.80 -15.20
N GLY A 108 11.60 -8.61 -13.88
CA GLY A 108 12.15 -9.61 -12.97
C GLY A 108 11.33 -10.90 -12.96
N GLU A 109 10.00 -10.79 -12.96
CA GLU A 109 9.09 -11.95 -13.07
C GLU A 109 9.26 -12.66 -14.42
N GLN A 110 9.35 -11.91 -15.53
CA GLN A 110 9.54 -12.47 -16.86
C GLN A 110 10.88 -13.20 -17.02
N LEU A 111 11.94 -12.72 -16.36
CA LEU A 111 13.28 -13.34 -16.36
C LEU A 111 13.43 -14.50 -15.36
N ALA A 112 12.54 -14.61 -14.36
CA ALA A 112 12.43 -15.81 -13.52
C ALA A 112 11.56 -16.90 -14.18
N ALA A 113 10.66 -16.52 -15.09
CA ALA A 113 9.81 -17.41 -15.88
C ALA A 113 10.43 -18.16 -17.11
N PRO A 114 11.72 -18.08 -17.51
CA PRO A 114 12.21 -18.77 -18.72
C PRO A 114 12.25 -20.30 -18.65
N GLU A 115 12.11 -20.93 -17.48
CA GLU A 115 12.28 -22.39 -17.36
C GLU A 115 10.96 -23.19 -17.29
N ALA A 116 9.81 -22.53 -17.19
CA ALA A 116 8.51 -23.21 -17.13
C ALA A 116 7.92 -23.56 -18.52
N ILE A 117 8.61 -23.16 -19.61
CA ILE A 117 8.31 -23.63 -20.97
C ILE A 117 9.46 -24.51 -21.47
N LYS A 118 9.80 -25.53 -20.68
CA LYS A 118 10.38 -26.78 -21.22
C LYS A 118 9.23 -27.69 -21.65
N ASP A 119 9.49 -28.66 -22.53
CA ASP A 119 8.71 -29.92 -22.61
C ASP A 119 7.33 -29.95 -23.31
N SER A 120 6.95 -28.98 -24.16
CA SER A 120 5.74 -29.12 -25.03
C SER A 120 6.03 -29.33 -26.52
N LEU A 121 7.28 -29.61 -26.90
CA LEU A 121 7.68 -29.92 -28.29
C LEU A 121 8.48 -31.23 -28.40
N GLN A 122 7.91 -32.33 -27.90
CA GLN A 122 8.24 -33.67 -28.38
C GLN A 122 7.13 -34.19 -29.30
#